data_AF-A0A665SZB3-F1
#
_entry.id   AF-A0A665SZB3-F1
#
_cell.length_a   1.000
_cell.length_b   1.000
_cell.length_c   1.000
_cell.angle_alpha   90.00
_cell.angle_beta   90.00
_cell.angle_gamma   90.00
#
_symmetry.space_group_name_H-M   'P 1'
#
loop_
_entity.id
_entity.type
_entity.pdbx_description
1 polymer ?
#
loop_
_entity_poly.entity_id
_entity_poly.type
_entity_poly.pdbx_seq_one_letter_code
_entity_poly.pdbx_strand_id
1 'polypeptide(L)'
;IVKHFRVAFTASFPSRLPDYTCTDRPVFNPSNLVVKYQDPTSVTCTVCPTCQSLFNLERALGHHTRNGSTLKWTVKNMTEWDPKTTCFLCLSACLFDLVSTGPPDSVSISFVDHSGPMSEGRPYTLQCKVQNVAPVKNLTVTFYKGQTALGQQQSNNTNKKPVSETFTLVIRPSKEDSRVKFWCEAKLELGPEGPKPPPVVESQRVSATVHKTTTSFKTAQLFYHKHNSKSMINLMCTSCVDGLLCANTTSPAAQ
;
A
#
# COMPACT_ATOMS: atom_id res chain seq x y z
N ILE A 1 1.82 3.99 -34.23
CA ILE A 1 0.60 4.82 -34.24
C ILE A 1 0.62 5.67 -32.97
N VAL A 2 0.77 7.00 -33.09
CA VAL A 2 0.76 7.90 -31.92
C VAL A 2 -0.69 8.18 -31.53
N LYS A 3 -1.07 7.79 -30.30
CA LYS A 3 -2.42 8.00 -29.77
C LYS A 3 -2.52 9.40 -29.14
N HIS A 4 -3.57 10.13 -29.47
CA HIS A 4 -3.87 11.46 -28.96
C HIS A 4 -5.24 11.43 -28.25
N PHE A 5 -5.35 12.14 -27.12
CA PHE A 5 -6.52 12.17 -26.24
C PHE A 5 -7.09 13.57 -26.19
N ARG A 6 -8.41 13.71 -26.34
CA ARG A 6 -9.09 14.99 -26.15
C ARG A 6 -9.51 15.13 -24.69
N VAL A 7 -9.30 16.29 -24.10
CA VAL A 7 -9.80 16.58 -22.75
C VAL A 7 -11.12 17.33 -22.86
N ALA A 8 -12.14 16.84 -22.17
CA ALA A 8 -13.43 17.50 -22.09
C ALA A 8 -13.47 18.43 -20.87
N PHE A 9 -13.79 19.70 -21.10
CA PHE A 9 -13.91 20.70 -20.06
C PHE A 9 -15.37 21.09 -19.84
N THR A 10 -15.80 21.07 -18.57
CA THR A 10 -17.15 21.50 -18.19
C THR A 10 -17.04 22.62 -17.16
N ALA A 11 -17.78 23.71 -17.36
CA ALA A 11 -17.93 24.78 -16.37
C ALA A 11 -19.36 24.78 -15.85
N SER A 12 -19.57 24.59 -14.54
CA SER A 12 -20.91 24.57 -13.92
C SER A 12 -21.14 25.73 -12.96
N PHE A 13 -22.39 26.21 -12.92
CA PHE A 13 -22.85 27.39 -12.18
C PHE A 13 -24.20 27.16 -11.53
N PRO A 14 -24.39 27.61 -10.28
CA PRO A 14 -25.73 27.79 -9.75
C PRO A 14 -26.43 28.95 -10.47
N SER A 15 -27.71 28.78 -10.77
CA SER A 15 -28.55 29.76 -11.47
C SER A 15 -28.89 31.02 -10.64
N ARG A 16 -28.61 31.02 -9.34
CA ARG A 16 -28.74 32.17 -8.42
C ARG A 16 -27.64 32.15 -7.36
N LEU A 17 -26.85 33.23 -7.29
CA LEU A 17 -25.95 33.52 -6.18
C LEU A 17 -26.57 34.67 -5.36
N PRO A 18 -26.80 34.54 -4.04
CA PRO A 18 -27.14 35.68 -3.20
C PRO A 18 -25.89 36.55 -3.01
N ASP A 19 -26.02 37.85 -3.28
CA ASP A 19 -25.05 38.93 -3.00
C ASP A 19 -23.66 38.92 -3.66
N TYR A 20 -23.35 38.00 -4.57
CA TYR A 20 -22.11 38.07 -5.36
C TYR A 20 -22.41 38.40 -6.83
N THR A 21 -21.91 39.54 -7.29
CA THR A 21 -22.01 40.07 -8.67
C THR A 21 -21.14 39.29 -9.67
N CYS A 22 -21.03 37.97 -9.55
CA CYS A 22 -20.28 37.18 -10.51
C CYS A 22 -21.20 36.63 -11.59
N THR A 23 -21.24 37.34 -12.70
CA THR A 23 -21.83 36.88 -13.97
C THR A 23 -20.86 36.04 -14.81
N ASP A 24 -19.57 36.05 -14.45
CA ASP A 24 -18.52 35.48 -15.28
C ASP A 24 -18.28 34.00 -15.01
N ARG A 25 -18.19 33.26 -16.11
CA ARG A 25 -18.08 31.81 -16.10
C ARG A 25 -16.64 31.33 -15.84
N PRO A 26 -16.29 30.27 -15.06
CA PRO A 26 -14.96 29.69 -15.16
C PRO A 26 -14.54 29.39 -16.59
N VAL A 27 -13.34 29.84 -16.91
CA VAL A 27 -12.75 29.71 -18.23
C VAL A 27 -11.52 28.82 -18.13
N PHE A 28 -11.49 27.77 -18.95
CA PHE A 28 -10.30 26.95 -19.14
C PHE A 28 -9.37 27.57 -20.18
N ASN A 29 -8.07 27.54 -19.86
CA ASN A 29 -7.00 27.92 -20.76
C ASN A 29 -5.91 26.83 -20.76
N PRO A 30 -5.69 26.12 -21.89
CA PRO A 30 -6.43 26.23 -23.15
C PRO A 30 -7.87 25.69 -23.06
N SER A 31 -8.77 26.16 -23.95
CA SER A 31 -10.19 25.75 -24.00
C SER A 31 -10.43 24.40 -24.69
N ASN A 32 -9.48 23.95 -25.50
CA ASN A 32 -9.42 22.61 -26.06
C ASN A 32 -7.99 22.11 -25.89
N LEU A 33 -7.84 20.88 -25.40
CA LEU A 33 -6.53 20.29 -25.19
C LEU A 33 -6.52 18.90 -25.81
N VAL A 34 -5.48 18.63 -26.58
CA VAL A 34 -5.16 17.31 -27.12
C VAL A 34 -3.78 16.91 -26.65
N VAL A 35 -3.65 15.75 -26.00
CA VAL A 35 -2.40 15.29 -25.38
C VAL A 35 -2.05 13.92 -25.92
N LYS A 36 -0.77 13.63 -26.12
CA LYS A 36 -0.34 12.28 -26.51
C LYS A 36 -0.38 11.33 -25.33
N TYR A 37 -0.46 10.03 -25.62
CA TYR A 37 -0.37 8.99 -24.60
C TYR A 37 0.91 9.12 -23.77
N GLN A 38 0.78 9.03 -22.44
CA GLN A 38 1.88 9.15 -21.46
C GLN A 38 2.59 10.51 -21.40
N ASP A 39 2.20 11.48 -22.22
CA ASP A 39 2.78 12.81 -22.14
C ASP A 39 2.23 13.59 -20.93
N PRO A 40 3.06 14.44 -20.30
CA PRO A 40 2.60 15.34 -19.26
C PRO A 40 1.77 16.47 -19.86
N THR A 41 0.81 16.97 -19.08
CA THR A 41 0.00 18.12 -19.47
C THR A 41 -0.41 18.98 -18.28
N SER A 42 -0.72 20.24 -18.54
CA SER A 42 -1.31 21.14 -17.55
C SER A 42 -2.26 22.14 -18.18
N VAL A 43 -3.35 22.44 -17.48
CA VAL A 43 -4.38 23.40 -17.90
C VAL A 43 -4.75 24.26 -16.71
N THR A 44 -5.09 25.51 -16.98
CA THR A 44 -5.60 26.43 -15.96
C THR A 44 -7.10 26.66 -16.12
N CYS A 45 -7.82 26.73 -15.01
CA CYS A 45 -9.17 27.23 -14.92
C CYS A 45 -9.15 28.51 -14.10
N THR A 46 -9.62 29.62 -14.68
CA THR A 46 -9.71 30.91 -13.99
C THR A 46 -11.15 31.22 -13.68
N VAL A 47 -11.43 31.64 -12.44
CA VAL A 47 -12.75 32.04 -11.97
C VAL A 47 -12.81 33.53 -11.64
N CYS A 48 -14.03 34.03 -11.40
CA CYS A 48 -14.30 35.40 -11.01
C CYS A 48 -13.42 35.85 -9.81
N PRO A 49 -12.73 36.99 -9.88
CA PRO A 49 -11.81 37.46 -8.83
C PRO A 49 -12.46 37.74 -7.48
N THR A 50 -13.77 37.97 -7.43
CA THR A 50 -14.54 38.21 -6.19
C THR A 50 -15.09 36.91 -5.59
N CYS A 51 -14.99 35.77 -6.30
CA CYS A 51 -15.38 34.44 -5.82
C CYS A 51 -14.25 33.70 -5.08
N GLN A 52 -13.31 34.43 -4.47
CA GLN A 52 -12.01 33.88 -4.03
C GLN A 52 -12.09 32.69 -3.08
N SER A 53 -13.24 32.37 -2.48
CA SER A 53 -13.43 31.26 -1.55
C SER A 53 -14.37 30.14 -2.04
N LEU A 54 -15.01 30.28 -3.21
CA LEU A 54 -16.20 29.48 -3.58
C LEU A 54 -16.07 28.73 -4.91
N PHE A 55 -14.94 28.05 -5.17
CA PHE A 55 -14.74 27.29 -6.40
C PHE A 55 -13.76 26.13 -6.23
N ASN A 56 -13.92 25.08 -7.05
CA ASN A 56 -13.03 23.92 -7.08
C ASN A 56 -13.00 23.26 -8.47
N LEU A 57 -12.11 22.28 -8.64
CA LEU A 57 -11.90 21.53 -9.86
C LEU A 57 -11.97 20.03 -9.59
N GLU A 58 -13.00 19.42 -10.17
CA GLU A 58 -13.19 17.98 -10.27
C GLU A 58 -12.41 17.45 -11.48
N ARG A 59 -11.70 16.34 -11.30
CA ARG A 59 -10.79 15.78 -12.30
C ARG A 59 -10.75 14.27 -12.20
N ALA A 60 -10.59 13.61 -13.33
CA ALA A 60 -10.39 12.16 -13.38
C ALA A 60 -8.94 11.74 -13.06
N LEU A 61 -7.94 12.57 -13.41
CA LEU A 61 -6.51 12.26 -13.25
C LEU A 61 -5.69 13.42 -12.67
N GLY A 62 -4.52 13.08 -12.13
CA GLY A 62 -3.50 14.05 -11.71
C GLY A 62 -3.86 14.84 -10.46
N HIS A 63 -3.25 16.01 -10.31
CA HIS A 63 -3.49 16.92 -9.18
C HIS A 63 -3.86 18.31 -9.66
N HIS A 64 -4.40 19.14 -8.78
CA HIS A 64 -4.54 20.57 -9.05
C HIS A 64 -3.96 21.40 -7.91
N THR A 65 -3.52 22.60 -8.25
CA THR A 65 -3.07 23.62 -7.30
C THR A 65 -3.95 24.85 -7.43
N ARG A 66 -4.06 25.64 -6.35
CA ARG A 66 -4.85 26.86 -6.32
C ARG A 66 -3.94 28.05 -6.10
N ASN A 67 -4.09 29.08 -6.93
CA ASN A 67 -3.41 30.36 -6.78
C ASN A 67 -4.41 31.49 -7.02
N GLY A 68 -4.79 32.21 -5.97
CA GLY A 68 -5.82 33.25 -6.05
C GLY A 68 -7.14 32.70 -6.58
N SER A 69 -7.61 33.25 -7.71
CA SER A 69 -8.82 32.82 -8.44
C SER A 69 -8.56 31.79 -9.56
N THR A 70 -7.38 31.18 -9.59
CA THR A 70 -6.99 30.22 -10.64
C THR A 70 -6.69 28.84 -10.06
N LEU A 71 -7.24 27.80 -10.68
CA LEU A 71 -6.89 26.39 -10.44
C LEU A 71 -6.03 25.89 -11.58
N LYS A 72 -4.86 25.32 -11.28
CA LYS A 72 -3.98 24.70 -12.26
C LYS A 72 -4.04 23.18 -12.11
N TRP A 73 -4.65 22.52 -13.08
CA TRP A 73 -4.68 21.07 -13.22
C TRP A 73 -3.39 20.57 -13.90
N THR A 74 -2.77 19.52 -13.36
CA THR A 74 -1.52 18.93 -13.85
C THR A 74 -1.58 17.40 -13.82
N VAL A 75 -1.26 16.78 -14.94
CA VAL A 75 -1.16 15.32 -15.11
C VAL A 75 0.25 14.98 -15.55
N LYS A 76 0.91 14.05 -14.85
CA LYS A 76 2.27 13.61 -15.20
C LYS A 76 2.28 12.67 -16.40
N ASN A 77 1.36 11.68 -16.40
CA ASN A 77 1.23 10.69 -17.46
C ASN A 77 -0.24 10.59 -17.88
N MET A 78 -0.56 10.93 -19.13
CA MET A 78 -1.92 10.84 -19.65
C MET A 78 -2.28 9.39 -20.03
N THR A 79 -3.14 8.74 -19.25
CA THR A 79 -3.46 7.30 -19.40
C THR A 79 -4.93 6.97 -19.63
N GLU A 80 -5.85 7.92 -19.41
CA GLU A 80 -7.29 7.72 -19.54
C GLU A 80 -7.82 8.24 -20.88
N TRP A 81 -8.83 7.56 -21.42
CA TRP A 81 -9.53 7.96 -22.64
C TRP A 81 -10.56 9.04 -22.33
N ASP A 82 -10.53 10.15 -23.05
CA ASP A 82 -11.44 11.30 -22.92
C ASP A 82 -11.70 11.76 -21.47
N PRO A 83 -10.64 12.10 -20.70
CA PRO A 83 -10.80 12.47 -19.31
C PRO A 83 -11.63 13.76 -19.20
N LYS A 84 -12.57 13.75 -18.27
CA LYS A 84 -13.43 14.89 -17.96
C LYS A 84 -12.83 15.69 -16.82
N THR A 85 -12.73 17.00 -17.03
CA THR A 85 -12.31 17.96 -16.00
C THR A 85 -13.37 19.04 -15.87
N THR A 86 -13.94 19.17 -14.68
CA THR A 86 -15.03 20.10 -14.39
C THR A 86 -14.54 21.16 -13.42
N CYS A 87 -14.64 22.43 -13.80
CA CYS A 87 -14.35 23.55 -12.92
C CYS A 87 -15.65 24.23 -12.53
N PHE A 88 -15.92 24.37 -11.24
CA PHE A 88 -17.23 24.79 -10.77
C PHE A 88 -17.15 25.78 -9.62
N LEU A 89 -18.11 26.69 -9.58
CA LEU A 89 -18.38 27.52 -8.41
C LEU A 89 -19.25 26.73 -7.44
N CYS A 90 -18.93 26.77 -6.14
CA CYS A 90 -19.80 26.22 -5.12
C CYS A 90 -19.93 27.11 -3.89
N LEU A 91 -21.17 27.39 -3.51
CA LEU A 91 -21.55 28.01 -2.23
C LEU A 91 -21.26 27.04 -1.08
N SER A 92 -21.15 27.57 0.14
CA SER A 92 -20.66 26.93 1.38
C SER A 92 -20.97 25.44 1.64
N ALA A 93 -22.02 24.87 1.05
CA ALA A 93 -22.34 23.45 1.14
C ALA A 93 -21.24 22.50 0.58
N CYS A 94 -20.49 22.87 -0.48
CA CYS A 94 -19.40 21.98 -0.97
C CYS A 94 -18.13 22.02 -0.10
N LEU A 95 -17.96 23.00 0.78
CA LEU A 95 -16.79 23.07 1.67
C LEU A 95 -16.80 21.92 2.69
N PHE A 96 -17.97 21.38 3.03
CA PHE A 96 -18.12 20.26 3.96
C PHE A 96 -17.83 18.89 3.33
N ASP A 97 -17.93 18.77 2.00
CA ASP A 97 -17.68 17.54 1.24
C ASP A 97 -16.26 17.45 0.65
N LEU A 98 -15.37 18.40 0.95
CA LEU A 98 -13.95 18.35 0.54
C LEU A 98 -13.11 17.37 1.35
N VAL A 99 -13.67 16.20 1.63
CA VAL A 99 -12.93 15.00 1.97
C VAL A 99 -12.16 14.62 0.72
N SER A 100 -10.84 14.85 0.73
CA SER A 100 -9.92 14.48 -0.35
C SER A 100 -9.98 12.97 -0.60
N THR A 101 -10.99 12.53 -1.31
CA THR A 101 -11.26 11.12 -1.57
C THR A 101 -10.37 10.70 -2.72
N GLY A 102 -9.42 9.81 -2.44
CA GLY A 102 -8.40 9.45 -3.42
C GLY A 102 -7.61 8.23 -3.00
N PRO A 103 -7.12 7.45 -4.00
CA PRO A 103 -6.26 6.31 -3.76
C PRO A 103 -4.96 6.73 -3.06
N PRO A 104 -4.23 5.80 -2.44
CA PRO A 104 -2.93 6.10 -1.88
C PRO A 104 -1.93 6.56 -2.94
N ASP A 105 -1.06 7.50 -2.57
CA ASP A 105 0.03 7.98 -3.44
C ASP A 105 1.06 6.89 -3.73
N SER A 106 1.34 6.06 -2.72
CA SER A 106 2.27 4.94 -2.83
C SER A 106 2.00 3.90 -1.76
N VAL A 107 2.35 2.66 -2.09
CA VAL A 107 2.30 1.50 -1.19
C VAL A 107 3.67 0.85 -1.21
N SER A 108 4.21 0.53 -0.05
CA SER A 108 5.53 -0.09 0.09
C SER A 108 5.50 -1.22 1.10
N ILE A 109 6.34 -2.23 0.88
CA ILE A 109 6.44 -3.41 1.75
C ILE A 109 7.87 -3.66 2.22
N SER A 110 8.02 -4.11 3.47
CA SER A 110 9.31 -4.46 4.06
C SER A 110 9.17 -5.52 5.15
N PHE A 111 10.28 -6.15 5.54
CA PHE A 111 10.36 -6.95 6.75
C PHE A 111 10.84 -6.07 7.90
N VAL A 112 10.10 -6.07 9.01
CA VAL A 112 10.43 -5.26 10.18
C VAL A 112 11.68 -5.81 10.85
N ASP A 113 12.65 -4.93 11.12
CA ASP A 113 13.89 -5.20 11.84
C ASP A 113 14.65 -6.45 11.38
N HIS A 114 14.52 -6.81 10.10
CA HIS A 114 15.14 -7.99 9.54
C HIS A 114 15.80 -7.69 8.20
N SER A 115 17.08 -8.05 8.11
CA SER A 115 17.87 -8.02 6.89
C SER A 115 18.64 -9.33 6.80
N GLY A 116 18.48 -10.05 5.70
CA GLY A 116 19.18 -11.31 5.44
C GLY A 116 18.27 -12.54 5.44
N PRO A 117 18.85 -13.74 5.61
CA PRO A 117 18.10 -14.99 5.57
C PRO A 117 17.22 -15.22 6.80
N MET A 118 16.03 -15.74 6.56
CA MET A 118 15.04 -16.17 7.53
C MET A 118 15.25 -17.63 7.93
N SER A 119 14.79 -17.95 9.14
CA SER A 119 14.75 -19.31 9.66
C SER A 119 13.36 -19.91 9.47
N GLU A 120 13.31 -21.12 8.91
CA GLU A 120 12.06 -21.86 8.72
C GLU A 120 11.27 -21.99 10.02
N GLY A 121 9.97 -21.71 9.94
CA GLY A 121 9.01 -21.81 11.05
C GLY A 121 9.09 -20.68 12.09
N ARG A 122 10.12 -19.84 12.08
CA ARG A 122 10.20 -18.68 12.99
C ARG A 122 9.25 -17.56 12.55
N PRO A 123 8.62 -16.84 13.50
CA PRO A 123 7.76 -15.72 13.15
C PRO A 123 8.59 -14.52 12.66
N TYR A 124 8.14 -13.90 11.57
CA TYR A 124 8.66 -12.63 11.04
C TYR A 124 7.50 -11.68 10.77
N THR A 125 7.75 -10.37 10.87
CA THR A 125 6.71 -9.35 10.65
C THR A 125 6.91 -8.69 9.30
N LEU A 126 5.89 -8.80 8.45
CA LEU A 126 5.78 -8.10 7.18
C LEU A 126 5.03 -6.80 7.42
N GLN A 127 5.55 -5.69 6.90
CA GLN A 127 5.01 -4.35 7.06
C GLN A 127 4.63 -3.77 5.70
N CYS A 128 3.39 -3.33 5.56
CA CYS A 128 2.88 -2.61 4.39
C CYS A 128 2.54 -1.17 4.79
N LYS A 129 3.19 -0.19 4.16
CA LYS A 129 2.98 1.23 4.41
C LYS A 129 2.23 1.87 3.25
N VAL A 130 1.09 2.48 3.56
CA VAL A 130 0.18 3.13 2.61
C VAL A 130 0.24 4.64 2.87
N GLN A 131 0.48 5.43 1.83
CA GLN A 131 0.71 6.88 1.97
C GLN A 131 -0.48 7.70 1.46
N ASN A 132 -0.90 8.70 2.24
CA ASN A 132 -1.84 9.76 1.85
C ASN A 132 -3.18 9.27 1.25
N VAL A 133 -3.78 8.23 1.83
CA VAL A 133 -5.08 7.69 1.38
C VAL A 133 -6.24 8.36 2.09
N ALA A 134 -7.37 8.57 1.40
CA ALA A 134 -8.61 8.99 2.04
C ALA A 134 -9.90 8.55 1.30
N PRO A 135 -10.99 8.30 2.05
CA PRO A 135 -11.01 8.10 3.49
C PRO A 135 -10.34 6.76 3.86
N VAL A 136 -9.49 6.77 4.87
CA VAL A 136 -8.71 5.58 5.25
C VAL A 136 -9.59 4.44 5.78
N LYS A 137 -10.77 4.76 6.33
CA LYS A 137 -11.79 3.79 6.75
C LYS A 137 -12.22 2.83 5.64
N ASN A 138 -12.17 3.27 4.39
CA ASN A 138 -12.61 2.50 3.22
C ASN A 138 -11.45 1.74 2.56
N LEU A 139 -10.26 1.77 3.16
CA LEU A 139 -9.09 1.08 2.68
C LEU A 139 -9.09 -0.38 3.15
N THR A 140 -8.87 -1.30 2.21
CA THR A 140 -8.53 -2.69 2.48
C THR A 140 -7.12 -2.97 1.98
N VAL A 141 -6.26 -3.49 2.84
CA VAL A 141 -4.90 -3.92 2.50
C VAL A 141 -4.84 -5.44 2.50
N THR A 142 -4.39 -6.02 1.38
CA THR A 142 -4.20 -7.47 1.26
C THR A 142 -2.73 -7.79 1.16
N PHE A 143 -2.25 -8.72 2.00
CA PHE A 143 -0.90 -9.26 1.91
C PHE A 143 -0.89 -10.51 1.05
N TYR A 144 0.15 -10.67 0.25
CA TYR A 144 0.33 -11.78 -0.67
C TYR A 144 1.70 -12.44 -0.54
N LYS A 145 1.69 -13.73 -0.88
CA LYS A 145 2.85 -14.58 -1.10
C LYS A 145 2.71 -15.23 -2.46
N GLY A 146 3.50 -14.79 -3.43
CA GLY A 146 3.31 -15.18 -4.84
C GLY A 146 1.95 -14.72 -5.35
N GLN A 147 1.04 -15.66 -5.60
CA GLN A 147 -0.35 -15.40 -5.99
C GLN A 147 -1.35 -15.68 -4.86
N THR A 148 -0.87 -16.18 -3.71
CA THR A 148 -1.72 -16.57 -2.58
C THR A 148 -1.92 -15.38 -1.64
N ALA A 149 -3.17 -15.04 -1.35
CA ALA A 149 -3.51 -14.06 -0.32
C ALA A 149 -3.24 -14.66 1.07
N LEU A 150 -2.48 -13.94 1.90
CA LEU A 150 -2.15 -14.33 3.27
C LEU A 150 -3.16 -13.78 4.28
N GLY A 151 -3.73 -12.61 4.01
CA GLY A 151 -4.69 -11.97 4.88
C GLY A 151 -5.04 -10.56 4.43
N GLN A 152 -6.21 -10.11 4.85
CA GLN A 152 -6.71 -8.76 4.63
C GLN A 152 -6.82 -8.00 5.95
N GLN A 153 -6.51 -6.71 5.90
CA GLN A 153 -6.62 -5.80 7.03
C GLN A 153 -7.35 -4.53 6.58
N GLN A 154 -8.13 -3.97 7.49
CA GLN A 154 -8.80 -2.69 7.31
C GLN A 154 -8.34 -1.74 8.40
N SER A 155 -8.43 -0.45 8.11
CA SER A 155 -8.13 0.58 9.11
C SER A 155 -9.30 0.79 10.07
N ASN A 156 -8.99 0.95 11.35
CA ASN A 156 -9.95 1.44 12.35
C ASN A 156 -10.00 2.98 12.41
N ASN A 157 -9.16 3.65 11.62
CA ASN A 157 -9.08 5.09 11.60
C ASN A 157 -10.30 5.67 10.86
N THR A 158 -11.04 6.52 11.54
CA THR A 158 -12.26 7.17 11.01
C THR A 158 -11.98 8.52 10.37
N ASN A 159 -10.71 8.93 10.27
CA ASN A 159 -10.32 10.18 9.67
C ASN A 159 -10.71 10.20 8.18
N LYS A 160 -11.37 11.29 7.80
CA LYS A 160 -11.79 11.53 6.43
C LYS A 160 -10.66 12.15 5.60
N LYS A 161 -9.71 12.86 6.23
CA LYS A 161 -8.58 13.50 5.52
C LYS A 161 -7.52 12.48 5.09
N PRO A 162 -6.66 12.82 4.11
CA PRO A 162 -5.55 11.95 3.70
C PRO A 162 -4.64 11.64 4.88
N VAL A 163 -4.41 10.35 5.12
CA VAL A 163 -3.55 9.86 6.19
C VAL A 163 -2.66 8.75 5.64
N SER A 164 -1.46 8.66 6.18
CA SER A 164 -0.57 7.52 5.96
C SER A 164 -0.69 6.53 7.12
N GLU A 165 -0.85 5.26 6.79
CA GLU A 165 -1.05 4.19 7.77
C GLU A 165 -0.19 2.98 7.43
N THR A 166 0.14 2.22 8.47
CA THR A 166 1.01 1.05 8.38
C THR A 166 0.28 -0.17 8.90
N PHE A 167 0.30 -1.22 8.09
CA PHE A 167 -0.34 -2.51 8.34
C PHE A 167 0.74 -3.56 8.53
N THR A 168 0.52 -4.52 9.43
CA THR A 168 1.52 -5.55 9.74
C THR A 168 0.90 -6.94 9.80
N LEU A 169 1.61 -7.92 9.23
CA LEU A 169 1.21 -9.32 9.25
C LEU A 169 2.39 -10.20 9.72
N VAL A 170 2.13 -11.07 10.70
CA VAL A 170 3.11 -12.08 11.12
C VAL A 170 3.06 -13.27 10.19
N ILE A 171 4.20 -13.66 9.64
CA ILE A 171 4.38 -14.83 8.77
C ILE A 171 5.32 -15.84 9.43
N ARG A 172 5.18 -17.12 9.05
CA ARG A 172 6.13 -18.19 9.38
C ARG A 172 6.60 -18.82 8.07
N PRO A 173 7.76 -18.40 7.54
CA PRO A 173 8.20 -18.82 6.22
C PRO A 173 8.61 -20.29 6.21
N SER A 174 8.32 -20.99 5.11
CA SER A 174 8.83 -22.33 4.81
C SER A 174 9.94 -22.30 3.77
N LYS A 175 10.67 -23.41 3.59
CA LYS A 175 11.76 -23.48 2.60
C LYS A 175 11.32 -23.11 1.18
N GLU A 176 10.10 -23.49 0.80
CA GLU A 176 9.50 -23.20 -0.51
C GLU A 176 9.35 -21.70 -0.76
N ASP A 177 9.32 -20.91 0.32
CA ASP A 177 9.08 -19.47 0.27
C ASP A 177 10.26 -18.71 -0.32
N SER A 178 11.43 -19.36 -0.36
CA SER A 178 12.62 -18.84 -1.04
C SER A 178 12.44 -18.62 -2.54
N ARG A 179 11.38 -19.21 -3.13
CA ARG A 179 11.08 -19.12 -4.57
C ARG A 179 9.96 -18.15 -4.90
N VAL A 180 9.29 -17.58 -3.91
CA VAL A 180 8.15 -16.67 -4.11
C VAL A 180 8.45 -15.31 -3.51
N LYS A 181 7.74 -14.29 -4.01
CA LYS A 181 7.88 -12.92 -3.52
C LYS A 181 6.67 -12.53 -2.69
N PHE A 182 6.91 -11.75 -1.65
CA PHE A 182 5.89 -11.11 -0.83
C PHE A 182 5.59 -9.72 -1.36
N TRP A 183 4.32 -9.34 -1.32
CA TRP A 183 3.85 -8.01 -1.71
C TRP A 183 2.52 -7.72 -1.03
N CYS A 184 2.13 -6.46 -1.00
CA CYS A 184 0.83 -6.02 -0.54
C CYS A 184 0.19 -5.10 -1.58
N GLU A 185 -1.13 -5.11 -1.60
CA GLU A 185 -1.93 -4.13 -2.34
C GLU A 185 -2.82 -3.36 -1.37
N ALA A 186 -3.15 -2.13 -1.76
CA ALA A 186 -4.13 -1.31 -1.08
C ALA A 186 -5.27 -0.98 -2.04
N LYS A 187 -6.49 -1.39 -1.66
CA LYS A 187 -7.72 -1.19 -2.42
C LYS A 187 -8.61 -0.20 -1.68
N LEU A 188 -9.11 0.82 -2.39
CA LEU A 188 -10.00 1.83 -1.81
C LEU A 188 -11.44 1.63 -2.31
N GLU A 189 -12.36 1.30 -1.42
CA GLU A 189 -13.76 1.01 -1.76
C GLU A 189 -14.70 2.16 -1.40
N LEU A 190 -15.06 2.99 -2.37
CA LEU A 190 -15.88 4.19 -2.15
C LEU A 190 -17.39 3.95 -2.32
N GLY A 191 -17.81 2.69 -2.48
CA GLY A 191 -19.22 2.34 -2.69
C GLY A 191 -19.69 2.57 -4.14
N PRO A 192 -21.02 2.65 -4.36
CA PRO A 192 -21.61 2.67 -5.70
C PRO A 192 -21.29 3.93 -6.51
N GLU A 193 -21.10 5.07 -5.82
CA GLU A 193 -20.73 6.37 -6.40
C GLU A 193 -19.22 6.47 -6.70
N GLY A 194 -18.43 5.48 -6.28
CA GLY A 194 -17.00 5.42 -6.53
C GLY A 194 -16.63 4.93 -7.94
N PRO A 195 -15.38 5.14 -8.39
CA PRO A 195 -14.90 4.60 -9.65
C PRO A 195 -14.97 3.07 -9.67
N LYS A 196 -15.36 2.51 -10.82
CA LYS A 196 -15.45 1.07 -11.07
C LYS A 196 -14.52 0.69 -12.24
N PRO A 197 -13.55 -0.22 -12.04
CA PRO A 197 -13.27 -0.95 -10.80
C PRO A 197 -12.66 -0.05 -9.70
N PRO A 198 -12.77 -0.44 -8.41
CA PRO A 198 -12.14 0.27 -7.31
C PRO A 198 -10.64 0.47 -7.54
N PRO A 199 -10.04 1.62 -7.17
CA PRO A 199 -8.61 1.85 -7.33
C PRO A 199 -7.80 0.88 -6.47
N VAL A 200 -6.76 0.30 -7.08
CA VAL A 200 -5.81 -0.61 -6.44
C VAL A 200 -4.39 -0.11 -6.70
N VAL A 201 -3.58 -0.06 -5.65
CA VAL A 201 -2.16 0.27 -5.75
C VAL A 201 -1.34 -0.86 -5.13
N GLU A 202 -0.44 -1.44 -5.92
CA GLU A 202 0.47 -2.50 -5.49
C GLU A 202 1.80 -1.93 -4.99
N SER A 203 2.41 -2.62 -4.02
CA SER A 203 3.79 -2.38 -3.61
C SER A 203 4.80 -3.11 -4.50
N GLN A 204 6.09 -2.80 -4.29
CA GLN A 204 7.17 -3.64 -4.78
C GLN A 204 7.07 -5.07 -4.24
N ARG A 205 7.71 -6.01 -4.94
CA ARG A 205 7.77 -7.42 -4.54
C ARG A 205 9.11 -7.71 -3.86
N VAL A 206 9.09 -8.21 -2.62
CA VAL A 206 10.28 -8.53 -1.83
C VAL A 206 10.49 -10.04 -1.68
N SER A 207 11.73 -10.50 -1.76
CA SER A 207 12.08 -11.92 -1.61
C SER A 207 12.42 -12.24 -0.15
N ALA A 208 12.07 -13.44 0.30
CA ALA A 208 12.62 -14.03 1.51
C ALA A 208 13.64 -15.10 1.13
N THR A 209 14.75 -15.22 1.85
CA THR A 209 15.67 -16.37 1.72
C THR A 209 15.52 -17.21 2.97
N VAL A 210 15.13 -18.48 2.88
CA VAL A 210 14.78 -19.29 4.06
C VAL A 210 15.72 -20.46 4.24
N HIS A 211 16.28 -20.61 5.44
CA HIS A 211 17.12 -21.73 5.84
C HIS A 211 16.40 -22.65 6.81
N LYS A 212 16.67 -23.95 6.72
CA LYS A 212 16.20 -24.92 7.70
C LYS A 212 16.81 -24.61 9.06
N THR A 213 15.97 -24.56 10.08
CA THR A 213 16.40 -24.65 11.47
C THR A 213 16.97 -26.04 11.69
N THR A 214 18.29 -26.17 11.56
CA THR A 214 18.94 -27.46 11.78
C THR A 214 19.03 -27.66 13.28
N THR A 215 18.18 -28.52 13.83
CA THR A 215 18.40 -29.09 15.17
C THR A 215 19.65 -29.95 15.07
N SER A 216 20.81 -29.41 15.46
CA SER A 216 22.04 -30.17 15.52
C SER A 216 21.96 -31.10 16.73
N PHE A 217 21.78 -32.40 16.48
CA PHE A 217 22.02 -33.41 17.49
C PHE A 217 23.54 -33.59 17.61
N LYS A 218 24.13 -33.18 18.73
CA LYS A 218 25.52 -33.53 19.03
C LYS A 218 25.53 -34.78 19.89
N THR A 219 26.09 -35.86 19.36
CA THR A 219 26.40 -37.06 20.15
C THR A 219 27.66 -36.77 20.95
N ALA A 220 27.57 -36.85 22.28
CA ALA A 220 28.73 -36.75 23.17
C ALA A 220 29.10 -38.15 23.67
N GLN A 221 30.39 -38.48 23.61
CA GLN A 221 30.92 -39.73 24.16
C GLN A 221 31.60 -39.43 25.51
N LEU A 222 31.11 -40.08 26.58
CA LEU A 222 31.76 -40.05 27.88
C LEU A 222 32.38 -41.41 28.18
N PHE A 223 33.61 -41.40 28.69
CA PHE A 223 34.32 -42.57 29.18
C PHE A 223 34.34 -42.53 30.70
N TYR A 224 33.93 -43.61 31.34
CA TYR A 224 34.15 -43.78 32.77
C TYR A 224 34.90 -45.09 33.02
N HIS A 225 35.76 -45.04 34.03
CA HIS A 225 36.53 -46.18 34.48
C HIS A 225 35.75 -46.89 35.57
N LYS A 226 35.21 -48.07 35.24
CA LYS A 226 34.86 -49.05 36.26
C LYS A 226 36.16 -49.76 36.62
N HIS A 227 36.43 -50.00 37.91
CA HIS A 227 37.64 -50.69 38.36
C HIS A 227 37.81 -51.98 37.51
N ASN A 228 38.84 -52.02 36.65
CA ASN A 228 39.16 -53.05 35.64
C ASN A 228 38.35 -53.17 34.32
N SER A 229 37.56 -52.16 33.90
CA SER A 229 37.02 -52.11 32.52
C SER A 229 36.66 -50.67 32.09
N LYS A 230 37.11 -50.25 30.89
CA LYS A 230 36.65 -49.00 30.26
C LYS A 230 35.28 -49.24 29.63
N SER A 231 34.25 -48.57 30.14
CA SER A 231 32.90 -48.59 29.54
C SER A 231 32.66 -47.27 28.78
N MET A 232 32.00 -47.37 27.63
CA MET A 232 31.63 -46.23 26.78
C MET A 232 30.12 -46.00 26.88
N ILE A 233 29.69 -44.79 27.21
CA ILE A 233 28.28 -44.39 27.14
C ILE A 233 28.11 -43.41 25.99
N ASN A 234 27.19 -43.73 25.08
CA ASN A 234 26.74 -42.80 24.05
C ASN A 234 25.58 -41.97 24.61
N LEU A 235 25.80 -40.66 24.76
CA LEU A 235 24.74 -39.72 25.13
C LEU A 235 24.32 -38.96 23.88
N MET A 236 23.03 -39.07 23.53
CA MET A 236 22.42 -38.13 22.59
C MET A 236 21.98 -36.89 23.36
N CYS A 237 22.62 -35.76 23.09
CA CYS A 237 22.13 -34.47 23.59
C CYS A 237 21.40 -33.73 22.47
N THR A 238 20.13 -33.45 22.72
CA THR A 238 19.30 -32.51 21.97
C THR A 238 19.57 -31.12 22.49
N SER A 239 20.24 -30.25 21.72
CA SER A 239 20.32 -28.84 22.07
C SER A 239 19.06 -28.10 21.59
N CYS A 240 18.24 -27.63 22.51
CA CYS A 240 17.29 -26.56 22.26
C CYS A 240 17.99 -25.20 22.46
N VAL A 241 17.54 -24.15 21.77
CA VAL A 241 18.18 -22.82 21.82
C VAL A 241 18.09 -22.17 23.22
N ASP A 242 17.34 -22.75 24.16
CA ASP A 242 17.25 -22.30 25.56
C ASP A 242 17.41 -23.46 26.58
N GLY A 243 18.53 -24.18 26.50
CA GLY A 243 18.94 -25.17 27.52
C GLY A 243 19.18 -26.57 26.97
N LEU A 244 20.33 -27.17 27.34
CA LEU A 244 20.62 -28.58 27.07
C LEU A 244 19.74 -29.46 27.96
N LEU A 245 18.80 -30.19 27.36
CA LEU A 245 18.17 -31.36 27.98
C LEU A 245 18.87 -32.60 27.41
N CYS A 246 19.75 -33.23 28.18
CA CYS A 246 20.31 -34.53 27.85
C CYS A 246 19.43 -35.61 28.51
N ALA A 247 18.85 -36.50 27.71
CA ALA A 247 18.10 -37.65 28.19
C ALA A 247 18.97 -38.91 28.04
N ASN A 248 19.07 -39.71 29.12
CA ASN A 248 19.72 -41.01 29.05
C ASN A 248 18.85 -41.98 28.25
N THR A 249 19.28 -42.34 27.04
CA THR A 249 18.76 -43.53 26.36
C THR A 249 19.74 -44.68 26.58
N THR A 250 19.50 -45.45 27.64
CA THR A 250 20.11 -46.77 27.75
C THR A 250 19.52 -47.65 26.66
N SER A 251 20.27 -47.87 25.57
CA SER A 251 19.95 -48.93 24.61
C SER A 251 19.99 -50.26 25.37
N PRO A 252 18.93 -51.09 25.30
CA PRO A 252 19.02 -52.45 25.80
C PRO A 252 20.06 -53.16 24.92
N ALA A 253 21.10 -53.69 25.55
CA ALA A 253 22.09 -54.50 24.87
C ALA A 253 21.36 -55.66 24.17
N ALA A 254 21.49 -55.71 22.84
CA ALA A 254 21.17 -56.89 22.08
C ALA A 254 22.27 -57.93 22.34
N GLN A 255 21.98 -58.91 23.21
CA GLN A 255 22.26 -60.35 23.10
C GLN A 255 21.91 -61.04 24.41
#